data_AF-A0A149QPZ2-F1
#
_entry.id   AF-A0A149QPZ2-F1
#
_cell.length_a   1.000
_cell.length_b   1.000
_cell.length_c   1.000
_cell.angle_alpha   90.00
_cell.angle_beta   90.00
_cell.angle_gamma   90.00
#
_symmetry.space_group_name_H-M   'P 1'
#
loop_
_entity.id
_entity.type
_entity.pdbx_description
1 polymer ?
#
loop_
_entity_poly.entity_id
_entity_poly.type
_entity_poly.pdbx_seq_one_letter_code
_entity_poly.pdbx_strand_id
1 'polypeptide(L)' 'MSDASRKAFLSAMDSALNWLEDNGMTAAFANFTEAQAESFFASFLDKYVLEITATWDPKLIRTIGVPRNDQG' A
#
# COMPACT_ATOMS: atom_id res chain seq x y z
N MET A 1 -0.64 12.24 12.16
CA MET A 1 -0.48 10.83 11.71
C MET A 1 -0.49 9.95 12.94
N SER A 2 -1.29 8.88 12.98
CA SER A 2 -1.27 7.94 14.13
C SER A 2 0.00 7.09 14.10
N ASP A 3 0.37 6.47 15.21
CA ASP A 3 1.53 5.56 15.28
C ASP A 3 1.36 4.36 14.33
N ALA A 4 0.12 3.88 14.18
CA ALA A 4 -0.24 2.86 13.20
C ALA A 4 0.04 3.31 11.76
N SER A 5 -0.42 4.51 11.37
CA SER A 5 -0.13 5.08 10.05
C SER A 5 1.36 5.31 9.83
N ARG A 6 2.09 5.72 10.87
CA ARG A 6 3.55 5.87 10.80
C ARG A 6 4.25 4.55 10.54
N LYS A 7 3.87 3.50 11.26
CA LYS A 7 4.48 2.16 11.12
C LYS A 7 4.20 1.57 9.74
N ALA A 8 2.94 1.67 9.27
CA ALA A 8 2.56 1.22 7.93
C ALA A 8 3.37 1.97 6.84
N PHE A 9 3.53 3.29 6.99
CA PHE A 9 4.31 4.10 6.06
C PHE A 9 5.78 3.69 6.01
N LEU A 10 6.43 3.51 7.17
CA LEU A 10 7.83 3.07 7.23
C LEU A 10 8.00 1.68 6.59
N SER A 11 7.09 0.75 6.86
CA SER A 11 7.14 -0.58 6.26
C SER A 11 6.94 -0.55 4.73
N ALA A 12 6.08 0.34 4.24
CA ALA A 12 5.90 0.57 2.80
C ALA A 12 7.12 1.21 2.15
N MET A 13 7.81 2.12 2.84
CA MET A 13 9.10 2.65 2.39
C MET A 13 10.15 1.55 2.26
N ASP A 14 10.28 0.66 3.24
CA ASP A 14 11.21 -0.46 3.16
C ASP A 14 10.90 -1.36 1.96
N SER A 15 9.62 -1.60 1.67
CA SER A 15 9.21 -2.37 0.48
C SER A 15 9.60 -1.69 -0.83
N ALA A 16 9.44 -0.37 -0.92
CA ALA A 16 9.85 0.39 -2.09
C ALA A 16 11.38 0.40 -2.26
N LEU A 17 12.14 0.47 -1.16
CA LEU A 17 13.60 0.37 -1.18
C LEU A 17 14.07 -1.01 -1.64
N ASN A 18 13.46 -2.08 -1.13
CA ASN A 18 13.76 -3.45 -1.58
C ASN A 18 13.48 -3.62 -3.07
N TRP A 19 12.37 -3.06 -3.58
CA TRP A 19 12.08 -3.10 -5.02
C TRP A 19 13.20 -2.46 -5.84
N LEU A 20 13.78 -1.35 -5.39
CA LEU A 20 14.90 -0.70 -6.07
C LEU A 20 16.15 -1.57 -6.08
N GLU A 21 16.45 -2.24 -4.96
CA GLU A 21 17.57 -3.15 -4.83
C GLU A 21 17.41 -4.37 -5.76
N ASP A 22 16.24 -5.01 -5.72
CA ASP A 22 15.92 -6.20 -6.52
C ASP A 22 15.95 -5.93 -8.03
N ASN A 23 15.65 -4.71 -8.45
CA ASN A 23 15.66 -4.30 -9.85
C ASN A 23 16.96 -3.57 -10.28
N GLY A 24 17.95 -3.46 -9.39
CA GLY A 24 19.22 -2.79 -9.68
C GLY A 24 19.08 -1.29 -9.97
N MET A 25 18.05 -0.65 -9.42
CA MET A 25 17.64 0.74 -9.68
C MET A 25 18.12 1.73 -8.61
N THR A 26 18.93 1.29 -7.65
CA THR A 26 19.39 2.08 -6.48
C THR A 26 20.10 3.41 -6.82
N ALA A 27 20.64 3.55 -8.03
CA ALA A 27 21.35 4.74 -8.48
C ALA A 27 20.58 5.62 -9.50
N ALA A 28 19.39 5.20 -9.96
CA ALA A 28 18.76 5.80 -11.14
C ALA A 28 17.23 5.99 -11.01
N PHE A 29 16.77 6.66 -9.95
CA PHE A 29 15.37 7.09 -9.80
C PHE A 29 14.84 7.91 -11.00
N ALA A 30 15.72 8.62 -11.72
CA ALA A 30 15.32 9.54 -12.79
C ALA A 30 14.99 8.87 -14.13
N ASN A 31 15.31 7.58 -14.31
CA ASN A 31 15.22 6.90 -15.62
C ASN A 31 14.21 5.75 -15.63
N PHE A 32 13.18 5.83 -14.80
CA PHE A 32 12.14 4.82 -14.82
C PHE A 32 11.37 4.88 -16.14
N THR A 33 11.17 3.72 -16.75
CA THR A 33 10.05 3.57 -17.69
C THR A 33 8.73 3.73 -16.92
N GLU A 34 7.66 4.08 -17.61
CA GLU A 34 6.33 4.21 -17.01
C GLU A 34 5.92 2.93 -16.25
N ALA A 35 6.13 1.75 -16.85
CA ALA A 35 5.86 0.46 -16.22
C ALA A 35 6.69 0.22 -14.94
N GLN A 36 7.95 0.67 -14.90
CA GLN A 36 8.78 0.58 -13.69
C GLN A 36 8.30 1.53 -12.60
N ALA A 37 7.89 2.75 -12.96
CA ALA A 37 7.30 3.69 -12.02
C ALA A 37 6.00 3.16 -11.43
N GLU A 38 5.11 2.62 -12.26
CA GLU A 38 3.88 1.98 -11.81
C GLU A 38 4.17 0.82 -10.85
N SER A 39 5.11 -0.07 -11.20
CA SER A 39 5.47 -1.19 -10.33
C SER A 39 6.10 -0.74 -9.00
N PHE A 40 6.93 0.31 -9.03
CA PHE A 40 7.52 0.89 -7.81
C PHE A 40 6.44 1.46 -6.89
N PHE A 41 5.52 2.29 -7.42
CA PHE A 41 4.43 2.85 -6.62
C PHE A 41 3.46 1.79 -6.14
N ALA A 42 3.17 0.77 -6.95
CA ALA A 42 2.34 -0.36 -6.55
C ALA A 42 2.96 -1.09 -5.33
N SER A 43 4.27 -1.33 -5.33
CA SER A 43 4.95 -1.97 -4.19
C SER A 43 4.76 -1.22 -2.87
N PHE A 44 4.81 0.11 -2.92
CA PHE A 44 4.57 0.96 -1.76
C PHE A 44 3.10 0.91 -1.33
N LEU A 45 2.17 1.11 -2.27
CA LEU A 45 0.74 1.19 -2.00
C LEU A 45 0.20 -0.13 -1.43
N ASP A 46 0.55 -1.26 -2.05
CA ASP A 46 0.12 -2.58 -1.60
C ASP A 46 0.59 -2.84 -0.17
N LYS A 47 1.86 -2.54 0.13
CA LYS A 47 2.41 -2.73 1.47
C LYS A 47 1.74 -1.79 2.48
N TYR A 48 1.57 -0.52 2.14
CA TYR A 48 0.91 0.44 3.03
C TYR A 48 -0.53 0.04 3.34
N VAL A 49 -1.31 -0.33 2.31
CA VAL A 49 -2.71 -0.74 2.44
C VAL A 49 -2.82 -2.01 3.29
N LEU A 50 -1.97 -3.01 3.05
CA LEU A 50 -1.94 -4.23 3.85
C LEU A 50 -1.68 -3.93 5.33
N GLU A 51 -0.64 -3.15 5.63
CA GLU A 51 -0.25 -2.84 7.00
C GLU A 51 -1.30 -1.96 7.71
N ILE A 52 -1.86 -0.95 7.03
CA ILE A 52 -2.83 -0.05 7.67
C ILE A 52 -4.19 -0.72 7.88
N THR A 53 -4.66 -1.53 6.94
CA THR A 53 -5.95 -2.22 7.07
C THR A 53 -5.92 -3.29 8.16
N ALA A 54 -4.76 -3.90 8.42
CA ALA A 54 -4.57 -4.80 9.56
C ALA A 54 -4.78 -4.12 10.93
N THR A 55 -4.72 -2.78 10.98
CA THR A 55 -4.96 -2.01 12.23
C THR A 55 -6.41 -1.60 12.43
N TRP A 56 -7.27 -1.80 11.43
CA TRP A 56 -8.67 -1.40 11.50
C TRP A 56 -9.47 -2.41 12.33
N ASP A 57 -10.41 -1.91 13.14
CA ASP A 57 -11.35 -2.79 13.85
C ASP A 57 -12.22 -3.51 12.81
N PRO A 58 -12.18 -4.86 12.74
CA PRO A 58 -12.99 -5.63 11.79
C PRO A 58 -14.49 -5.34 11.88
N LYS A 59 -14.98 -4.89 13.04
CA LYS A 59 -16.39 -4.51 13.23
C LYS A 59 -16.76 -3.23 12.48
N LEU A 60 -15.82 -2.29 12.34
CA LEU A 60 -16.03 -1.03 11.59
C LEU A 60 -15.92 -1.23 10.07
N ILE A 61 -15.20 -2.27 9.64
CA ILE A 61 -15.06 -2.62 8.21
C ILE A 61 -16.39 -3.19 7.66
N ARG A 62 -17.17 -3.89 8.49
CA ARG A 62 -18.48 -4.48 8.10
C ARG A 62 -19.60 -3.46 7.89
N THR A 63 -19.42 -2.21 8.33
CA THR A 63 -20.43 -1.14 8.16
C THR A 63 -20.43 -0.50 6.77
N ILE A 64 -19.44 -0.81 5.92
CA ILE A 64 -19.49 -0.47 4.49
C ILE A 64 -20.18 -1.63 3.76
N GLY A 65 -21.38 -1.97 4.21
CA GLY A 65 -22.19 -3.06 3.67
C GLY A 65 -22.98 -2.58 2.47
N VAL A 66 -22.81 -3.28 1.35
CA VAL A 66 -23.63 -3.26 0.12
C VAL A 66 -25.11 -2.97 0.48
N PRO A 67 -25.78 -2.01 -0.18
CA PRO A 67 -27.20 -1.77 0.08
C PRO A 67 -27.98 -3.08 -0.05
N ARG A 68 -28.75 -3.41 0.98
CA ARG A 68 -29.72 -4.51 0.89
C ARG A 68 -30.69 -4.18 -0.24
N ASN A 69 -30.67 -4.99 -1.30
CA ASN A 69 -31.79 -5.04 -2.23
C ASN A 69 -32.94 -5.74 -1.51
N ASP A 70 -33.66 -4.99 -0.69
CA ASP A 70 -34.98 -5.40 -0.21
C ASP A 70 -35.97 -5.21 -1.38
N GLN A 71 -35.93 -6.14 -2.34
CA GLN A 71 -37.02 -6.38 -3.28
C GLN A 71 -37.58 -7.79 -3.02
N GLY A 72 -38.60 -7.83 -2.17
CA GLY A 72 -39.49 -8.95 -1.93
C GLY A 72 -40.85 -8.41 -1.55
#